data_AF-A0A8S4PV85-F1
#
_entry.id   AF-A0A8S4PV85-F1
#
_cell.length_a   1.000
_cell.length_b   1.000
_cell.length_c   1.000
_cell.angle_alpha   90.00
_cell.angle_beta   90.00
_cell.angle_gamma   90.00
#
_symmetry.space_group_name_H-M   'P 1'
#
loop_
_entity.id
_entity.type
_entity.pdbx_description
1 polymer ?
#
loop_
_entity_poly.entity_id
_entity_poly.type
_entity_poly.pdbx_seq_one_letter_code
_entity_poly.pdbx_strand_id
1 'polypeptide(L)'
;MADMDDTEKKKKTLGTICKKVLKFMFSHIGLCGMVVAYSIAGGFIFKHLEKHNEWTECIKSRDQYMPKENETIKRLVKVMGSQRTLVEKEEEFNRTLRTFRLNVLEIGYDGKDCENMGNEDGPAFQWSYPGALLFSVTVITTI
;
A
#
# COMPACT_ATOMS: atom_id res chain seq x y z
N MET A 1 33.82 30.34 -35.05
CA MET A 1 33.24 31.60 -34.55
C MET A 1 31.70 31.60 -34.57
N ALA A 2 31.05 30.75 -35.38
CA ALA A 2 29.58 30.60 -35.41
C ALA A 2 28.98 29.85 -34.20
N ASP A 3 29.63 28.79 -33.69
CA ASP A 3 29.14 28.00 -32.53
C ASP A 3 28.96 28.79 -31.21
N MET A 4 29.74 29.87 -31.03
CA MET A 4 29.66 30.69 -29.82
C MET A 4 28.41 31.61 -29.80
N ASP A 5 27.88 32.00 -30.97
CA ASP A 5 26.69 32.87 -31.09
C ASP A 5 25.38 32.08 -30.82
N ASP A 6 25.29 30.85 -31.30
CA ASP A 6 24.12 29.97 -31.11
C ASP A 6 23.91 29.58 -29.63
N THR A 7 25.00 29.38 -28.90
CA THR A 7 24.96 29.03 -27.48
C THR A 7 24.46 30.20 -26.63
N GLU A 8 24.82 31.44 -26.98
CA GLU A 8 24.39 32.65 -26.27
C GLU A 8 22.91 32.99 -26.56
N LYS A 9 22.47 32.83 -27.82
CA LYS A 9 21.06 32.97 -28.21
C LYS A 9 20.16 31.92 -27.54
N LYS A 10 20.58 30.66 -27.46
CA LYS A 10 19.86 29.61 -26.71
C LYS A 10 19.71 29.97 -25.23
N LYS A 11 20.77 30.45 -24.57
CA LYS A 11 20.72 30.89 -23.17
C LYS A 11 19.76 32.06 -22.94
N LYS A 12 19.79 33.09 -23.79
CA LYS A 12 18.87 34.25 -23.70
C LYS A 12 17.40 33.86 -23.94
N THR A 13 17.16 32.93 -24.87
CA THR A 13 15.81 32.43 -25.18
C THR A 13 15.27 31.56 -24.04
N LEU A 14 16.09 30.64 -23.52
CA LEU A 14 15.75 29.81 -22.35
C LEU A 14 15.48 30.65 -21.11
N GLY A 15 16.30 31.68 -20.86
CA GLY A 15 16.12 32.61 -19.74
C GLY A 15 14.80 33.40 -19.83
N THR A 16 14.39 33.77 -21.05
CA THR A 16 13.10 34.45 -21.27
C THR A 16 11.91 33.52 -21.06
N ILE A 17 12.02 32.26 -21.49
CA ILE A 17 11.00 31.23 -21.27
C ILE A 17 10.87 30.92 -19.77
N CYS A 18 11.99 30.71 -19.05
CA CYS A 18 11.97 30.50 -17.60
C CYS A 18 11.32 31.68 -16.86
N LYS A 19 11.59 32.93 -17.24
CA LYS A 19 10.94 34.11 -16.62
C LYS A 19 9.43 34.15 -16.88
N LYS A 20 8.96 33.74 -18.05
CA LYS A 20 7.52 33.64 -18.37
C LYS A 20 6.84 32.52 -17.60
N VAL A 21 7.47 31.34 -17.54
CA VAL A 21 7.00 30.21 -16.74
C VAL A 21 6.94 30.60 -15.26
N LEU A 22 7.97 31.24 -14.72
CA LEU A 22 7.99 31.68 -13.33
C LEU A 22 6.85 32.67 -13.03
N LYS A 23 6.65 33.69 -13.88
CA LYS A 23 5.52 34.62 -13.74
C LYS A 23 4.15 33.91 -13.79
N PHE A 24 4.01 32.89 -14.62
CA PHE A 24 2.79 32.10 -14.70
C PHE A 24 2.59 31.22 -13.45
N MET A 25 3.64 30.56 -12.96
CA MET A 25 3.62 29.72 -11.75
C MET A 25 3.24 30.51 -10.50
N PHE A 26 3.60 31.81 -10.43
CA PHE A 26 3.21 32.71 -9.35
C PHE A 26 1.79 33.29 -9.47
N SER A 27 1.05 32.98 -10.55
CA SER A 27 -0.38 33.31 -10.61
C SER A 27 -1.20 32.28 -9.83
N HIS A 28 -2.41 32.65 -9.38
CA HIS A 28 -3.34 31.70 -8.75
C HIS A 28 -3.59 30.45 -9.63
N ILE A 29 -3.69 30.64 -10.95
CA ILE A 29 -3.89 29.54 -11.91
C ILE A 29 -2.65 28.64 -11.99
N GLY A 30 -1.46 29.22 -12.01
CA GLY A 30 -0.20 28.45 -12.04
C GLY A 30 0.03 27.66 -10.76
N LEU A 31 -0.31 28.23 -9.61
CA LEU A 31 -0.23 27.55 -8.32
C LEU A 31 -1.18 26.36 -8.25
N CYS A 32 -2.44 26.52 -8.69
CA CYS A 32 -3.38 25.40 -8.80
C CYS A 32 -2.86 24.30 -9.73
N GLY A 33 -2.31 24.66 -10.89
CA GLY A 33 -1.71 23.70 -11.83
C GLY A 33 -0.51 22.95 -11.24
N MET A 34 0.34 23.65 -10.47
CA MET A 34 1.48 23.04 -9.79
C MET A 34 1.06 22.01 -8.76
N VAL A 35 0.00 22.29 -7.98
CA VAL A 35 -0.55 21.33 -7.02
C VAL A 35 -1.03 20.06 -7.73
N VAL A 36 -1.80 20.19 -8.81
CA VAL A 36 -2.27 19.04 -9.60
C VAL A 36 -1.11 18.22 -10.15
N ALA A 37 -0.11 18.88 -10.75
CA ALA A 37 1.08 18.19 -11.27
C ALA A 37 1.86 17.46 -10.17
N TYR A 38 2.00 18.09 -9.00
CA TYR A 38 2.67 17.49 -7.84
C TYR A 38 1.90 16.28 -7.31
N SER A 39 0.56 16.34 -7.26
CA SER A 39 -0.28 15.18 -6.90
C SER A 39 -0.14 14.02 -7.89
N ILE A 40 -0.12 14.31 -9.19
CA ILE A 40 0.08 13.28 -10.23
C ILE A 40 1.44 12.61 -10.07
N ALA A 41 2.50 13.40 -9.86
CA ALA A 41 3.85 12.87 -9.59
C ALA A 41 3.87 12.00 -8.33
N GLY A 42 3.26 12.47 -7.24
CA GLY A 42 3.13 11.71 -6.00
C GLY A 42 2.38 10.38 -6.20
N GLY A 43 1.29 10.37 -6.97
CA GLY A 43 0.54 9.16 -7.28
C GLY A 43 1.38 8.09 -8.01
N PHE A 44 2.26 8.48 -8.92
CA PHE A 44 3.20 7.54 -9.55
C PHE A 44 4.25 7.02 -8.57
N ILE A 45 4.82 7.91 -7.74
CA ILE A 45 5.86 7.56 -6.78
C ILE A 45 5.32 6.61 -5.71
N PHE A 46 4.20 6.95 -5.06
CA PHE A 46 3.60 6.11 -4.03
C PHE A 46 3.16 4.75 -4.57
N LYS A 47 2.52 4.72 -5.75
CA LYS A 47 2.20 3.44 -6.41
C LYS A 47 3.45 2.58 -6.59
N HIS A 48 4.55 3.16 -7.06
CA HIS A 48 5.76 2.39 -7.35
C HIS A 48 6.41 1.84 -6.06
N LEU A 49 6.45 2.65 -5.00
CA LEU A 49 7.08 2.27 -3.73
C LEU A 49 6.21 1.29 -2.93
N GLU A 50 4.92 1.55 -2.81
CA GLU A 50 4.06 0.85 -1.86
C GLU A 50 3.41 -0.40 -2.44
N LYS A 51 3.19 -0.48 -3.75
CA LYS A 51 2.55 -1.66 -4.36
C LYS A 51 3.34 -2.95 -4.12
N HIS A 52 4.67 -2.88 -4.21
CA HIS A 52 5.53 -4.04 -3.94
C HIS A 52 5.52 -4.42 -2.44
N ASN A 53 5.51 -3.41 -1.57
CA ASN A 53 5.46 -3.61 -0.13
C ASN A 53 4.13 -4.25 0.31
N GLU A 54 3.01 -3.79 -0.25
CA GLU A 54 1.67 -4.35 -0.02
C GLU A 54 1.62 -5.86 -0.31
N TRP A 55 2.14 -6.28 -1.46
CA TRP A 55 2.21 -7.69 -1.83
C TRP A 55 3.07 -8.49 -0.85
N THR A 56 4.25 -7.95 -0.50
CA THR A 56 5.21 -8.63 0.37
C THR A 56 4.65 -8.82 1.79
N GLU A 57 4.00 -7.80 2.35
CA GLU A 57 3.37 -7.90 3.67
C GLU A 57 2.14 -8.82 3.66
N CYS A 58 1.38 -8.90 2.57
CA CYS A 58 0.32 -9.90 2.41
C CYS A 58 0.88 -11.32 2.52
N ILE A 59 1.91 -11.64 1.72
CA ILE A 59 2.54 -12.97 1.72
C ILE A 59 3.11 -13.31 3.09
N LYS A 60 3.82 -12.36 3.71
CA LYS A 60 4.44 -12.54 5.03
C LYS A 60 3.40 -12.78 6.13
N SER A 61 2.32 -12.02 6.17
CA SER A 61 1.25 -12.19 7.17
C SER A 61 0.50 -13.52 6.94
N ARG A 62 0.23 -13.90 5.68
CA ARG A 62 -0.30 -15.22 5.33
C ARG A 62 0.60 -16.36 5.82
N ASP A 63 1.90 -16.27 5.54
CA ASP A 63 2.86 -17.32 5.89
C ASP A 63 3.02 -17.50 7.41
N GLN A 64 2.78 -16.43 8.18
CA GLN A 64 2.71 -16.49 9.64
C GLN A 64 1.36 -17.04 10.15
N TYR A 65 0.26 -16.75 9.44
CA TYR A 65 -1.09 -17.20 9.79
C TYR A 65 -1.28 -18.71 9.59
N MET A 66 -0.92 -19.23 8.41
CA MET A 66 -1.12 -20.63 8.02
C MET A 66 -0.68 -21.67 9.06
N PRO A 67 0.53 -21.58 9.66
CA PRO A 67 0.94 -22.53 10.69
C PRO A 67 0.10 -22.43 11.97
N LYS A 68 -0.35 -21.22 12.35
CA LYS A 68 -1.20 -21.02 13.54
C LYS A 68 -2.59 -21.59 13.34
N GLU A 69 -3.16 -21.43 12.16
CA GLU A 69 -4.42 -22.06 11.79
C GLU A 69 -4.31 -23.59 11.84
N ASN A 70 -3.31 -24.16 11.17
CA ASN A 70 -3.11 -25.60 11.14
C ASN A 70 -2.84 -26.19 12.54
N GLU A 71 -2.04 -25.52 13.38
CA GLU A 71 -1.84 -25.93 14.78
C GLU A 71 -3.15 -25.90 15.56
N THR A 72 -3.95 -24.86 15.38
CA THR A 72 -5.26 -24.70 16.05
C THR A 72 -6.20 -25.83 15.64
N ILE A 73 -6.35 -26.09 14.34
CA ILE A 73 -7.19 -27.20 13.84
C ILE A 73 -6.74 -28.53 14.44
N LYS A 74 -5.43 -28.83 14.42
CA LYS A 74 -4.87 -30.05 15.00
C LYS A 74 -5.18 -30.19 16.50
N ARG A 75 -5.06 -29.09 17.27
CA ARG A 75 -5.42 -29.07 18.69
C ARG A 75 -6.91 -29.33 18.91
N LEU A 76 -7.77 -28.65 18.16
CA LEU A 76 -9.23 -28.80 18.31
C LEU A 76 -9.69 -30.23 17.99
N VAL A 77 -9.17 -30.82 16.91
CA VAL A 77 -9.43 -32.24 16.57
C VAL A 77 -8.97 -33.18 17.68
N LYS A 78 -7.78 -32.93 18.26
CA LYS A 78 -7.26 -33.70 19.39
C LYS A 78 -8.15 -33.59 20.64
N VAL A 79 -8.66 -32.39 20.94
CA VAL A 79 -9.59 -32.16 22.06
C VAL A 79 -10.90 -32.91 21.83
N MET A 80 -11.44 -32.85 20.61
CA MET A 80 -12.68 -33.55 20.23
C MET A 80 -12.55 -35.07 20.44
N GLY A 81 -11.45 -35.66 19.98
CA GLY A 81 -11.16 -37.10 20.10
C GLY A 81 -10.70 -37.58 21.49
N SER A 82 -10.53 -36.67 22.47
CA SER A 82 -10.09 -37.03 23.81
C SER A 82 -11.20 -37.69 24.65
N GLN A 83 -10.83 -38.57 25.59
CA GLN A 83 -11.76 -39.19 26.56
C GLN A 83 -12.07 -38.28 27.77
N ARG A 84 -12.00 -36.95 27.60
CA ARG A 84 -12.31 -35.95 28.64
C ARG A 84 -13.81 -35.73 28.80
N THR A 85 -14.21 -35.15 29.94
CA THR A 85 -15.58 -34.69 30.16
C THR A 85 -15.95 -33.53 29.21
N LEU A 86 -17.24 -33.29 29.00
CA LEU A 86 -17.70 -32.18 28.15
C LEU A 86 -17.23 -30.81 28.65
N VAL A 87 -17.22 -30.60 29.97
CA VAL A 87 -16.77 -29.34 30.60
C VAL A 87 -15.28 -29.10 30.32
N GLU A 88 -14.43 -30.11 30.50
CA GLU A 88 -13.00 -30.00 30.21
C GLU A 88 -12.71 -29.80 28.71
N LYS A 89 -13.54 -30.38 27.84
CA LYS A 89 -13.45 -30.14 26.39
C LYS A 89 -13.78 -28.70 26.04
N GLU A 90 -14.88 -28.18 26.58
CA GLU A 90 -15.32 -26.80 26.35
C GLU A 90 -14.27 -25.79 26.82
N GLU A 91 -13.69 -26.00 28.00
CA GLU A 91 -12.62 -25.13 28.51
C GLU A 91 -11.40 -25.12 27.59
N GLU A 92 -10.90 -26.29 27.20
CA GLU A 92 -9.71 -26.38 26.34
C GLU A 92 -9.97 -25.85 24.92
N PHE A 93 -11.19 -26.05 24.42
CA PHE A 93 -11.65 -25.50 23.15
C PHE A 93 -11.64 -23.97 23.19
N ASN A 94 -12.25 -23.37 24.22
CA ASN A 94 -12.28 -21.93 24.42
C ASN A 94 -10.88 -21.34 24.62
N ARG A 95 -9.99 -22.02 25.36
CA ARG A 95 -8.59 -21.62 25.50
C ARG A 95 -7.87 -21.62 24.15
N THR A 96 -8.02 -22.69 23.37
CA THR A 96 -7.38 -22.84 22.06
C THR A 96 -7.87 -21.75 21.09
N LEU A 97 -9.18 -21.50 21.05
CA LEU A 97 -9.75 -20.42 20.23
C LEU A 97 -9.29 -19.04 20.67
N ARG A 98 -9.18 -18.79 21.98
CA ARG A 98 -8.67 -17.52 22.50
C ARG A 98 -7.22 -17.29 22.08
N THR A 99 -6.36 -18.31 22.18
CA THR A 99 -4.97 -18.24 21.73
C THR A 99 -4.89 -17.99 20.24
N PHE A 100 -5.67 -18.71 19.42
CA PHE A 100 -5.74 -18.47 17.99
C PHE A 100 -6.16 -17.04 17.67
N ARG A 101 -7.23 -16.53 18.29
CA ARG A 101 -7.70 -15.15 18.11
C ARG A 101 -6.59 -14.13 18.42
N LEU A 102 -5.85 -14.30 19.51
CA LEU A 102 -4.76 -13.39 19.86
C LEU A 102 -3.64 -13.42 18.81
N ASN A 103 -3.24 -14.63 18.36
CA ASN A 103 -2.23 -14.77 17.31
C ASN A 103 -2.69 -14.10 15.99
N VAL A 104 -3.95 -14.27 15.58
CA VAL A 104 -4.46 -13.66 14.35
C VAL A 104 -4.46 -12.14 14.43
N LEU A 105 -4.86 -11.57 15.58
CA LEU A 105 -4.83 -10.12 15.80
C LEU A 105 -3.40 -9.56 15.77
N GLU A 106 -2.43 -10.31 16.28
CA GLU A 106 -1.02 -9.92 16.25
C GLU A 106 -0.43 -9.99 14.84
N ILE A 107 -0.76 -11.03 14.07
CA ILE A 107 -0.28 -11.22 12.69
C ILE A 107 -0.92 -10.22 11.73
N GLY A 108 -2.19 -9.85 11.96
CA GLY A 108 -2.91 -8.88 11.13
C GLY A 108 -3.25 -9.37 9.72
N TYR A 109 -3.20 -10.67 9.46
CA TYR A 109 -3.61 -11.24 8.17
C TYR A 109 -5.13 -11.12 7.99
N ASP A 110 -5.56 -10.56 6.87
CA ASP A 110 -6.96 -10.25 6.56
C ASP A 110 -7.66 -11.32 5.68
N GLY A 111 -6.97 -12.42 5.38
CA GLY A 111 -7.52 -13.53 4.59
C GLY A 111 -7.53 -13.30 3.08
N LYS A 112 -6.87 -12.24 2.58
CA LYS A 112 -6.74 -12.01 1.13
C LYS A 112 -5.95 -13.10 0.44
N ASP A 113 -6.36 -13.43 -0.78
CA ASP A 113 -5.56 -14.24 -1.69
C ASP A 113 -4.37 -13.42 -2.21
N CYS A 114 -3.25 -13.54 -1.51
CA CYS A 114 -2.02 -12.83 -1.83
C CYS A 114 -1.39 -13.29 -3.16
N GLU A 115 -1.68 -14.51 -3.62
CA GLU A 115 -1.07 -15.07 -4.84
C GLU A 115 -1.69 -14.47 -6.10
N ASN A 116 -3.00 -14.22 -6.04
CA ASN A 116 -3.75 -13.63 -7.14
C ASN A 116 -3.88 -12.10 -7.04
N MET A 117 -3.14 -11.43 -6.16
CA MET A 117 -3.27 -9.99 -5.97
C MET A 117 -2.99 -9.20 -7.26
N GLY A 118 -3.99 -8.46 -7.74
CA GLY A 118 -3.97 -7.70 -8.99
C GLY A 118 -4.35 -8.49 -10.26
N ASN A 119 -4.74 -9.75 -10.15
CA ASN A 119 -5.37 -10.51 -11.22
C ASN A 119 -6.89 -10.23 -11.29
N GLU A 120 -7.56 -10.59 -12.39
CA GLU A 120 -9.00 -10.32 -12.58
C GLU A 120 -9.88 -10.95 -11.49
N ASP A 121 -9.51 -12.15 -11.02
CA ASP A 121 -10.23 -12.89 -9.97
C ASP A 121 -9.67 -12.66 -8.55
N GLY A 122 -8.65 -11.82 -8.41
CA GLY A 122 -7.95 -11.62 -7.14
C GLY A 122 -8.20 -10.26 -6.49
N PRO A 123 -7.68 -10.06 -5.26
CA PRO A 123 -7.81 -8.79 -4.57
C PRO A 123 -7.07 -7.69 -5.33
N ALA A 124 -7.73 -6.54 -5.50
CA ALA A 124 -7.09 -5.36 -6.08
C ALA A 124 -6.05 -4.79 -5.11
N PHE A 125 -4.98 -4.20 -5.67
CA PHE A 125 -4.02 -3.42 -4.91
C PHE A 125 -4.67 -2.15 -4.37
N GLN A 126 -4.52 -1.91 -3.07
CA GLN A 126 -4.84 -0.64 -2.45
C GLN A 126 -3.98 0.47 -3.07
N TRP A 127 -2.70 0.19 -3.31
CA TRP A 127 -1.77 1.08 -4.01
C TRP A 127 -1.87 0.97 -5.54
N SER A 128 -3.11 0.98 -6.04
CA SER A 128 -3.41 1.23 -7.45
C SER A 128 -3.10 2.69 -7.82
N TYR A 129 -3.00 3.03 -9.11
CA TYR A 129 -2.74 4.42 -9.51
C TYR A 129 -3.81 5.40 -8.99
N PRO A 130 -5.13 5.12 -9.11
CA PRO A 130 -6.15 5.98 -8.52
C PRO A 130 -6.04 6.09 -6.99
N GLY A 131 -5.73 4.98 -6.30
CA GLY A 131 -5.54 4.98 -4.85
C GLY A 131 -4.34 5.81 -4.39
N ALA A 132 -3.19 5.63 -5.04
CA ALA A 132 -1.98 6.39 -4.77
C ALA A 132 -2.13 7.88 -5.12
N LEU A 133 -2.85 8.20 -6.19
CA LEU A 133 -3.16 9.59 -6.57
C LEU A 133 -4.06 10.25 -5.51
N LEU A 134 -5.12 9.56 -5.08
CA LEU A 134 -6.00 10.04 -4.02
C LEU A 134 -5.21 10.27 -2.73
N PHE A 135 -4.36 9.33 -2.32
CA PHE A 135 -3.48 9.48 -1.17
C PHE A 135 -2.54 10.69 -1.30
N SER A 136 -1.96 10.90 -2.48
CA SER A 136 -1.12 12.08 -2.71
C SER A 136 -1.89 13.37 -2.54
N VAL A 137 -3.17 13.42 -2.95
CA VAL A 137 -4.03 14.60 -2.77
C VAL A 137 -4.32 14.83 -1.29
N THR A 138 -4.69 13.79 -0.53
CA THR A 138 -5.03 13.93 0.90
C THR A 138 -3.83 14.43 1.72
N VAL A 139 -2.62 13.96 1.42
CA VAL A 139 -1.38 14.44 2.07
C VAL A 139 -1.17 15.94 1.81
N ILE A 140 -1.35 16.40 0.57
CA ILE A 140 -1.16 17.82 0.23
C ILE A 140 -2.26 18.69 0.84
N THR A 141 -3.50 18.21 0.87
CA THR A 141 -4.63 18.94 1.45
C THR A 141 -4.72 18.83 2.96
N THR A 142 -3.87 18.01 3.59
CA THR A 142 -3.83 17.77 5.05
C THR A 142 -5.17 17.32 5.64
N ILE A 143 -5.89 16.46 4.91
CA ILE A 143 -7.09 15.77 5.40
C ILE A 143 -6.64 14.55 6.20
#